data_AF-A0A2G8KTD6-F1
#
_entry.id   AF-A0A2G8KTD6-F1
#
_cell.length_a   1.000
_cell.length_b   1.000
_cell.length_c   1.000
_cell.angle_alpha   90.00
_cell.angle_beta   90.00
_cell.angle_gamma   90.00
#
_symmetry.space_group_name_H-M   'P 1'
#
loop_
_entity.id
_entity.type
_entity.pdbx_description
1 polymer ?
#
loop_
_entity_poly.entity_id
_entity_poly.type
_entity_poly.pdbx_seq_one_letter_code
_entity_poly.pdbx_strand_id
1 'polypeptide(L)'
;MAADMKIPDCIPDQDRRVVTDEDLQFISERVPREWKDLGRALGFTPAELDAIEIDNHGPTGGHKETVYKMLLKWQRKHGGNATVHALKQALNKAEMEGILL
;
A
#
# COMPACT_ATOMS: atom_id res chain seq x y z
N MET A 1 -7.41 2.40 24.48
CA MET A 1 -7.89 3.62 23.79
C MET A 1 -7.24 3.64 22.42
N ALA A 2 -7.93 3.14 21.39
CA ALA A 2 -7.49 3.34 20.00
C ALA A 2 -8.24 4.57 19.49
N ALA A 3 -7.49 5.54 18.95
CA ALA A 3 -8.01 6.81 18.54
C ALA A 3 -9.11 6.66 17.48
N ASP A 4 -10.19 7.39 17.72
CA ASP A 4 -11.33 7.63 16.84
C ASP A 4 -10.81 8.01 15.44
N MET A 5 -11.05 7.13 14.46
CA MET A 5 -10.78 7.38 13.05
C MET A 5 -11.80 8.39 12.54
N LYS A 6 -11.56 9.66 12.87
CA LYS A 6 -12.38 10.77 12.43
C LYS A 6 -12.18 10.94 10.93
N ILE A 7 -13.10 10.37 10.15
CA ILE A 7 -13.14 10.50 8.70
C ILE A 7 -13.41 11.98 8.42
N PRO A 8 -12.49 12.74 7.80
CA PRO A 8 -12.75 14.13 7.45
C PRO A 8 -13.89 14.21 6.43
N ASP A 9 -14.73 15.23 6.60
CA ASP A 9 -16.08 15.37 6.04
C ASP A 9 -16.17 15.45 4.50
N CYS A 10 -15.07 15.46 3.75
CA CYS A 10 -15.08 15.53 2.29
C CYS A 10 -13.88 14.80 1.67
N ILE A 11 -13.95 13.47 1.57
CA ILE A 11 -13.07 12.74 0.66
C ILE A 11 -13.52 13.08 -0.77
N PRO A 12 -12.67 13.71 -1.61
CA PRO A 12 -13.01 14.01 -3.00
C PRO A 12 -13.36 12.72 -3.75
N ASP A 13 -14.35 12.78 -4.65
CA ASP A 13 -14.93 11.61 -5.32
C ASP A 13 -13.88 10.72 -6.01
N GLN A 14 -12.84 11.34 -6.59
CA GLN A 14 -11.74 10.66 -7.28
C GLN A 14 -10.91 9.75 -6.36
N ASP A 15 -10.88 10.02 -5.05
CA ASP A 15 -10.16 9.21 -4.06
C ASP A 15 -10.97 7.99 -3.59
N ARG A 16 -12.27 7.90 -3.94
CA ARG A 16 -13.12 6.75 -3.60
C ARG A 16 -13.00 5.58 -4.57
N ARG A 17 -12.35 5.76 -5.73
CA ARG A 17 -12.18 4.65 -6.68
C ARG A 17 -11.26 3.59 -6.09
N VAL A 18 -11.53 2.34 -6.45
CA VAL A 18 -10.64 1.21 -6.18
C VAL A 18 -9.35 1.41 -6.99
N VAL A 19 -8.21 1.13 -6.37
CA VAL A 19 -6.92 1.17 -7.06
C VAL A 19 -6.88 0.08 -8.14
N THR A 20 -6.32 0.40 -9.30
CA THR A 20 -6.10 -0.54 -10.40
C THR A 20 -4.70 -1.12 -10.35
N ASP A 21 -4.45 -2.21 -11.07
CA ASP A 21 -3.11 -2.78 -11.21
C ASP A 21 -2.09 -1.76 -11.75
N GLU A 22 -2.53 -0.82 -12.60
CA GLU A 22 -1.71 0.30 -13.10
C GLU A 22 -1.28 1.25 -11.99
N ASP A 23 -2.19 1.60 -11.06
CA ASP A 23 -1.84 2.40 -9.88
C ASP A 23 -0.81 1.66 -9.02
N LEU A 24 -1.00 0.35 -8.81
CA LEU A 24 -0.09 -0.46 -8.01
C LEU A 24 1.30 -0.53 -8.64
N GLN A 25 1.36 -0.69 -9.97
CA GLN A 25 2.61 -0.69 -10.71
C GLN A 25 3.31 0.66 -10.54
N PHE A 26 2.62 1.77 -10.78
CA PHE A 26 3.17 3.12 -10.63
C PHE A 26 3.75 3.38 -9.23
N ILE A 27 3.05 2.97 -8.18
CA ILE A 27 3.49 3.14 -6.79
C ILE A 27 4.71 2.27 -6.51
N SER A 28 4.72 1.03 -6.99
CA SER A 28 5.82 0.08 -6.74
C SER A 28 7.17 0.58 -7.25
N GLU A 29 7.18 1.46 -8.25
CA GLU A 29 8.39 2.07 -8.76
C GLU A 29 8.92 3.23 -7.92
N ARG A 30 8.08 3.82 -7.06
CA ARG A 30 8.35 5.06 -6.32
C ARG A 30 8.54 4.84 -4.83
N VAL A 31 8.07 3.72 -4.29
CA VAL A 31 8.23 3.38 -2.87
C VAL A 31 9.71 3.10 -2.56
N PRO A 32 10.29 3.71 -1.50
CA PRO A 32 11.67 3.48 -1.10
C PRO A 32 11.89 2.08 -0.50
N ARG A 33 13.12 1.73 -0.13
CA ARG A 33 13.48 0.41 0.42
C ARG A 33 12.77 0.10 1.74
N GLU A 34 12.28 1.13 2.42
CA GLU A 34 11.48 1.12 3.64
C GLU A 34 10.01 0.73 3.40
N TRP A 35 9.71 0.05 2.29
CA TRP A 35 8.36 -0.40 1.91
C TRP A 35 7.60 -1.18 3.00
N LYS A 36 8.32 -1.81 3.93
CA LYS A 36 7.71 -2.51 5.08
C LYS A 36 6.92 -1.56 5.98
N ASP A 37 7.26 -0.27 6.04
CA ASP A 37 6.48 0.73 6.78
C ASP A 37 5.13 1.00 6.12
N LEU A 38 5.09 1.07 4.79
CA LEU A 38 3.83 1.11 4.03
C LEU A 38 3.02 -0.17 4.27
N GLY A 39 3.67 -1.33 4.25
CA GLY A 39 3.02 -2.60 4.57
C GLY A 39 2.36 -2.62 5.95
N ARG A 40 3.05 -2.12 6.99
CA ARG A 40 2.47 -1.98 8.34
C ARG A 40 1.30 -1.01 8.36
N ALA A 41 1.39 0.13 7.66
CA ALA A 41 0.31 1.10 7.56
C ALA A 41 -0.93 0.54 6.83
N LEU A 42 -0.73 -0.42 5.92
CA LEU A 42 -1.77 -1.18 5.22
C LEU A 42 -2.33 -2.37 6.02
N GLY A 43 -1.83 -2.59 7.24
CA GLY A 43 -2.34 -3.61 8.16
C GLY A 43 -1.74 -5.01 7.97
N PHE A 44 -0.57 -5.13 7.35
CA PHE A 44 0.18 -6.39 7.36
C PHE A 44 0.92 -6.59 8.68
N THR A 45 0.99 -7.85 9.11
CA THR A 45 1.85 -8.27 10.22
C THR A 45 3.31 -8.38 9.78
N PRO A 46 4.29 -8.31 10.71
CA PRO A 46 5.70 -8.54 10.39
C PRO A 46 5.93 -9.87 9.65
N ALA A 47 5.27 -10.94 10.09
CA ALA A 47 5.38 -12.25 9.46
C ALA A 47 4.86 -12.27 8.01
N GLU A 48 3.76 -11.56 7.71
CA GLU A 48 3.28 -11.44 6.33
C GLU A 48 4.26 -10.67 5.45
N LEU A 49 4.91 -9.63 5.98
CA LEU A 49 5.88 -8.83 5.23
C LEU A 49 7.17 -9.60 4.96
N ASP A 50 7.67 -10.35 5.93
CA ASP A 50 8.84 -11.20 5.73
C ASP A 50 8.55 -12.34 4.74
N ALA A 51 7.34 -12.93 4.79
CA ALA A 51 6.92 -13.91 3.79
C ALA A 51 6.89 -13.30 2.38
N ILE A 52 6.32 -12.11 2.21
CA ILE A 52 6.31 -11.42 0.91
C ILE A 52 7.73 -11.14 0.41
N GLU A 53 8.65 -10.70 1.29
CA GLU A 53 10.04 -10.48 0.91
C GLU A 53 10.69 -11.77 0.41
N ILE A 54 10.57 -12.86 1.18
CA ILE A 54 11.13 -14.18 0.86
C ILE A 54 10.55 -14.74 -0.44
N ASP A 55 9.24 -14.65 -0.64
CA ASP A 55 8.56 -15.14 -1.85
C ASP A 55 9.01 -14.41 -3.12
N ASN A 56 9.56 -13.19 -2.97
CA ASN A 56 10.04 -12.36 -4.07
C ASN A 56 11.58 -12.26 -4.11
N HIS A 57 12.29 -13.12 -3.39
CA HIS A 57 13.73 -13.30 -3.56
C HIS A 57 14.02 -14.14 -4.82
N GLY A 58 14.69 -13.56 -5.81
CA GLY A 58 15.12 -14.31 -6.99
C GLY A 58 15.32 -13.46 -8.25
N PRO A 59 15.68 -14.10 -9.37
CA PRO A 59 16.00 -13.42 -10.63
C PRO A 59 14.80 -12.70 -11.28
N THR A 60 13.57 -13.10 -10.94
CA THR A 60 12.32 -12.46 -11.40
C THR A 60 11.70 -11.55 -10.33
N GLY A 61 12.35 -11.41 -9.17
CA GLY A 61 11.87 -10.63 -8.05
C GLY A 61 12.57 -9.28 -7.90
N GLY A 62 12.77 -8.85 -6.67
CA GLY A 62 13.44 -7.59 -6.34
C GLY A 62 12.49 -6.52 -5.80
N HIS A 63 13.05 -5.35 -5.50
CA HIS A 63 12.36 -4.30 -4.73
C HIS A 63 10.99 -3.93 -5.31
N LYS A 64 10.95 -3.51 -6.59
CA LYS A 64 9.70 -3.10 -7.25
C LYS A 64 8.65 -4.23 -7.25
N GLU A 65 9.04 -5.45 -7.61
CA GLU A 65 8.12 -6.59 -7.64
C GLU A 65 7.62 -6.95 -6.24
N THR A 66 8.48 -6.85 -5.23
CA THR A 66 8.12 -7.10 -3.82
C THR A 66 7.06 -6.09 -3.35
N VAL A 67 7.26 -4.80 -3.65
CA VAL A 67 6.27 -3.76 -3.34
C VAL A 67 4.97 -4.00 -4.10
N TYR A 68 5.05 -4.34 -5.39
CA TYR A 68 3.87 -4.64 -6.21
C TYR A 68 3.07 -5.82 -5.63
N LYS A 69 3.72 -6.93 -5.25
CA LYS A 69 3.06 -8.08 -4.62
C LYS A 69 2.41 -7.73 -3.28
N MET A 70 3.07 -6.91 -2.46
CA MET A 70 2.50 -6.42 -1.21
C MET A 70 1.21 -5.64 -1.47
N LEU A 71 1.25 -4.69 -2.40
CA LEU A 71 0.09 -3.87 -2.76
C LEU A 71 -1.04 -4.70 -3.38
N LEU A 72 -0.71 -5.65 -4.24
CA LEU A 72 -1.67 -6.56 -4.87
C LEU A 72 -2.35 -7.45 -3.82
N LYS A 73 -1.60 -7.95 -2.83
CA LYS A 73 -2.16 -8.70 -1.70
C LYS A 73 -3.08 -7.83 -0.85
N TRP A 74 -2.72 -6.57 -0.61
CA TRP A 74 -3.57 -5.62 0.11
C TRP A 74 -4.88 -5.36 -0.65
N GLN A 75 -4.79 -5.08 -1.95
CA GLN A 75 -5.95 -4.84 -2.82
C GLN A 75 -6.90 -6.04 -2.83
N ARG A 76 -6.37 -7.26 -2.99
CA ARG A 76 -7.17 -8.50 -2.93
C ARG A 76 -7.83 -8.73 -1.57
N LYS A 77 -7.16 -8.39 -0.47
CA LYS A 77 -7.68 -8.54 0.91
C LYS A 77 -8.83 -7.58 1.19
N HIS A 78 -8.81 -6.38 0.61
CA HIS A 78 -9.80 -5.31 0.90
C HIS A 78 -10.86 -5.14 -0.19
N GLY A 79 -10.64 -5.67 -1.40
CA GLY A 79 -11.58 -5.61 -2.52
C GLY A 79 -12.01 -4.19 -2.83
N GLY A 80 -13.32 -3.93 -2.79
CA GLY A 80 -13.90 -2.60 -3.02
C GLY A 80 -13.46 -1.50 -2.04
N ASN A 81 -12.86 -1.87 -0.90
CA ASN A 81 -12.32 -0.92 0.08
C ASN A 81 -10.85 -0.56 -0.18
N ALA A 82 -10.19 -1.21 -1.14
CA ALA A 82 -8.83 -0.88 -1.56
C ALA A 82 -8.82 0.38 -2.42
N THR A 83 -9.18 1.52 -1.83
CA THR A 83 -9.37 2.78 -2.54
C THR A 83 -8.09 3.60 -2.61
N VAL A 84 -8.01 4.52 -3.58
CA VAL A 84 -6.92 5.49 -3.69
C VAL A 84 -6.77 6.28 -2.38
N HIS A 85 -7.89 6.65 -1.75
CA HIS A 85 -7.89 7.32 -0.45
C HIS A 85 -7.19 6.51 0.64
N ALA A 86 -7.55 5.23 0.78
CA ALA A 86 -6.98 4.35 1.79
C ALA A 86 -5.46 4.17 1.57
N LEU A 87 -5.03 4.08 0.32
CA LEU A 87 -3.62 3.97 -0.03
C LEU A 87 -2.84 5.26 0.25
N LYS A 88 -3.40 6.44 -0.09
CA LYS A 88 -2.80 7.74 0.26
C LYS A 88 -2.66 7.92 1.77
N GLN A 89 -3.67 7.53 2.55
CA GLN A 89 -3.56 7.54 4.01
C GLN A 89 -2.43 6.65 4.51
N ALA A 90 -2.27 5.45 3.95
CA ALA A 90 -1.21 4.54 4.35
C ALA A 90 0.19 5.08 3.98
N LEU A 91 0.34 5.68 2.80
CA LEU A 91 1.56 6.35 2.36
C LEU A 91 1.95 7.49 3.30
N ASN A 92 0.99 8.33 3.71
CA ASN A 92 1.23 9.40 4.66
C ASN A 92 1.62 8.87 6.05
N LYS A 93 0.95 7.82 6.54
CA LYS A 93 1.32 7.15 7.81
C LYS A 93 2.71 6.52 7.79
N ALA A 94 3.19 6.12 6.61
CA ALA A 94 4.52 5.58 6.40
C ALA A 94 5.57 6.68 6.14
N GLU A 95 5.22 7.96 6.29
CA GLU A 95 6.08 9.12 6.02
C GLU A 95 6.64 9.13 4.58
N MET A 96 5.96 8.47 3.64
CA MET A 96 6.32 8.41 2.22
C MET A 96 5.64 9.54 1.45
N GLU A 97 5.92 10.77 1.87
CA GLU A 97 5.35 11.98 1.27
C GLU A 97 5.98 12.21 -0.13
N GLY A 98 5.14 12.42 -1.15
CA GLY A 98 5.59 12.67 -2.54
C GLY A 98 5.25 11.56 -3.56
N ILE A 99 4.64 10.46 -3.13
CA ILE A 99 4.03 9.47 -4.03
C ILE A 99 2.57 9.89 -4.28
N LEU A 100 2.35 10.64 -5.37
CA LEU A 100 1.03 11.17 -5.74
C LEU A 100 0.31 10.22 -6.69
N LEU A 101 -0.97 9.97 -6.41
CA LEU A 101 -1.94 9.19 -7.22
C LEU A 101 -3.09 10.06 -7.71
#